data_AF-A0A2C5Y6K0-F1
#
_entry.id   AF-A0A2C5Y6K0-F1
#
_cell.length_a   1.000
_cell.length_b   1.000
_cell.length_c   1.000
_cell.angle_alpha   90.00
_cell.angle_beta   90.00
_cell.angle_gamma   90.00
#
_symmetry.space_group_name_H-M   'P 1'
#
loop_
_entity.id
_entity.type
_entity.pdbx_description
1 polymer ?
#
loop_
_entity_poly.entity_id
_entity_poly.type
_entity_poly.pdbx_seq_one_letter_code
_entity_poly.pdbx_strand_id
1 'polypeptide(L)'
;MGDVTRTSNFKLKMPEIAEVARLVHFLKLNLVGTRIATATAVEDGNVFGKTGSSGAAVEAALRGKKVLSAGRQGKFFWMALESPPHLVMHLGMTGWLHIRGQRTAYSSYYKKLKDDELQAWPPRFCKFHVATADSPPVQAAFTDVRRFARVYLVDGAASDLRRLWPLAGRGPDPLVDTHLFTPQWFCAALRARRLPVKAWLLNQQIVSGIGNWVADEALFHARIHPEEQSNLIDDAAAQALYHAVCYVCRTAVALLGDSDRFPDHWLFNHRWSKGAKQPPSLPNGHTLSFVTVGGRTSCYAPALQSKTSPARLPPDCHSQPAPNLPPGDGPHAKRRFATHPASMDPESHDACKQAKRPAVGEPLHAPSRSSRRTRPSQPASKTDVSTGRRRSARLRP
;
A
#
# COMPACT_ATOMS: atom_id res chain seq x y z
N MET A 1 -25.25 18.20 -29.83
CA MET A 1 -26.35 17.58 -29.07
C MET A 1 -26.02 16.11 -28.87
N GLY A 2 -25.98 15.66 -27.62
CA GLY A 2 -25.66 14.27 -27.26
C GLY A 2 -24.41 14.10 -26.39
N ASP A 3 -24.12 15.03 -25.45
CA ASP A 3 -23.19 14.70 -24.37
C ASP A 3 -23.98 13.85 -23.36
N VAL A 4 -23.93 12.53 -23.55
CA VAL A 4 -24.46 11.57 -22.59
C VAL A 4 -23.61 11.73 -21.35
N THR A 5 -24.18 12.40 -20.36
CA THR A 5 -23.73 12.45 -18.96
C THR A 5 -23.69 11.03 -18.42
N ARG A 6 -22.63 10.29 -18.78
CA ARG A 6 -22.34 8.97 -18.27
C ARG A 6 -21.99 9.17 -16.81
N THR A 7 -22.94 8.88 -15.93
CA THR A 7 -22.81 8.94 -14.48
C THR A 7 -21.70 7.98 -14.08
N SER A 8 -20.49 8.53 -13.97
CA SER A 8 -19.26 7.81 -13.72
C SER A 8 -19.33 7.04 -12.38
N ASN A 9 -18.99 5.75 -12.38
CA ASN A 9 -19.10 4.86 -11.21
C ASN A 9 -17.70 4.31 -10.86
N PHE A 10 -16.86 5.15 -10.23
CA PHE A 10 -15.51 4.75 -9.80
C PHE A 10 -15.60 3.85 -8.56
N LYS A 11 -15.13 2.61 -8.68
CA LYS A 11 -15.25 1.57 -7.64
C LYS A 11 -13.92 1.22 -6.96
N LEU A 12 -12.81 1.88 -7.32
CA LEU A 12 -11.48 1.62 -6.76
C LEU A 12 -11.36 1.96 -5.27
N LYS A 13 -10.93 0.98 -4.48
CA LYS A 13 -10.68 1.11 -3.03
C LYS A 13 -9.18 1.10 -2.64
N MET A 14 -8.27 0.85 -3.59
CA MET A 14 -6.83 0.78 -3.33
C MET A 14 -6.02 1.02 -4.61
N PRO A 15 -5.01 1.92 -4.59
CA PRO A 15 -4.08 2.10 -5.70
C PRO A 15 -3.22 0.86 -5.95
N GLU A 16 -3.12 0.44 -7.21
CA GLU A 16 -2.27 -0.65 -7.68
C GLU A 16 -1.33 -0.12 -8.78
N ILE A 17 -0.87 -0.98 -9.70
CA ILE A 17 0.10 -0.61 -10.74
C ILE A 17 -0.39 0.53 -11.65
N ALA A 18 -1.68 0.54 -12.00
CA ALA A 18 -2.24 1.51 -12.94
C ALA A 18 -2.32 2.92 -12.34
N GLU A 19 -2.77 3.02 -11.10
CA GLU A 19 -2.87 4.29 -10.38
C GLU A 19 -1.48 4.89 -10.09
N VAL A 20 -0.51 4.05 -9.76
CA VAL A 20 0.87 4.50 -9.57
C VAL A 20 1.49 4.95 -10.90
N ALA A 21 1.25 4.23 -12.00
CA ALA A 21 1.68 4.65 -13.33
C ALA A 21 1.04 5.99 -13.75
N ARG A 22 -0.25 6.18 -13.45
CA ARG A 22 -0.95 7.47 -13.65
C ARG A 22 -0.24 8.59 -12.91
N LEU A 23 0.07 8.42 -11.63
CA LEU A 23 0.77 9.46 -10.87
C LEU A 23 2.14 9.77 -11.45
N VAL A 24 2.92 8.76 -11.81
CA VAL A 24 4.21 8.97 -12.47
C VAL A 24 4.06 9.72 -13.79
N HIS A 25 3.02 9.43 -14.58
CA HIS A 25 2.72 10.19 -15.80
C HIS A 25 2.51 11.69 -15.49
N PHE A 26 1.65 12.02 -14.52
CA PHE A 26 1.42 13.43 -14.16
C PHE A 26 2.63 14.10 -13.51
N LEU A 27 3.43 13.38 -12.72
CA LEU A 27 4.71 13.87 -12.19
C LEU A 27 5.67 14.24 -13.32
N LYS A 28 5.80 13.37 -14.33
CA LYS A 28 6.64 13.63 -15.50
C LYS A 28 6.16 14.84 -16.31
N LEU A 29 4.85 15.01 -16.45
CA LEU A 29 4.29 16.13 -17.21
C LEU A 29 4.44 17.48 -16.51
N ASN A 30 4.38 17.51 -15.18
CA ASN A 30 4.19 18.78 -14.45
C ASN A 30 5.35 19.15 -13.52
N LEU A 31 6.12 18.19 -13.02
CA LEU A 31 7.18 18.45 -12.04
C LEU A 31 8.58 18.10 -12.53
N VAL A 32 8.74 17.11 -13.41
CA VAL A 32 10.07 16.78 -13.94
C VAL A 32 10.61 17.95 -14.77
N GLY A 33 11.84 18.36 -14.48
CA GLY A 33 12.49 19.51 -15.12
C GLY A 33 12.28 20.83 -14.38
N THR A 34 11.37 20.90 -13.41
CA THR A 34 11.05 22.13 -12.68
C THR A 34 11.80 22.19 -11.34
N ARG A 35 12.02 23.42 -10.84
CA ARG A 35 12.61 23.66 -9.51
C ARG A 35 11.50 23.91 -8.50
N ILE A 36 11.56 23.24 -7.36
CA ILE A 36 10.61 23.45 -6.25
C ILE A 36 11.00 24.75 -5.54
N ALA A 37 10.18 25.80 -5.66
CA ALA A 37 10.41 27.07 -5.00
C ALA A 37 10.06 26.98 -3.50
N THR A 38 8.90 26.42 -3.20
CA THR A 38 8.42 26.25 -1.82
C THR A 38 7.98 24.82 -1.58
N ALA A 39 8.23 24.35 -0.36
CA ALA A 39 7.75 23.08 0.16
C ALA A 39 7.27 23.32 1.59
N THR A 40 6.21 22.63 1.99
CA THR A 40 5.79 22.51 3.39
C THR A 40 5.37 21.07 3.65
N ALA A 41 5.60 20.59 4.86
CA ALA A 41 5.14 19.27 5.27
C ALA A 41 4.65 19.26 6.71
N VAL A 42 3.45 18.70 6.92
CA VAL A 42 2.81 18.59 8.23
C VAL A 42 3.23 17.28 8.87
N GLU A 43 3.86 17.35 10.05
CA GLU A 43 4.35 16.16 10.75
C GLU A 43 3.25 15.09 10.93
N ASP A 44 3.59 13.84 10.60
CA ASP A 44 2.69 12.70 10.72
C ASP A 44 3.51 11.43 10.99
N GLY A 45 3.52 11.00 12.26
CA GLY A 45 4.28 9.83 12.71
C GLY A 45 3.90 8.50 12.02
N ASN A 46 2.75 8.41 11.35
CA ASN A 46 2.39 7.24 10.56
C ASN A 46 2.93 7.29 9.13
N VAL A 47 2.93 8.46 8.49
CA VAL A 47 3.35 8.62 7.08
C VAL A 47 4.86 8.81 6.97
N PHE A 48 5.44 9.60 7.86
CA PHE A 48 6.88 9.91 7.93
C PHE A 48 7.58 9.11 9.04
N GLY A 49 7.01 9.07 10.25
CA GLY A 49 7.69 8.40 11.38
C GLY A 49 7.97 6.91 11.14
N LYS A 50 7.02 6.17 10.53
CA LYS A 50 7.19 4.73 10.19
C LYS A 50 8.22 4.45 9.09
N THR A 51 8.73 5.48 8.43
CA THR A 51 9.80 5.36 7.41
C THR A 51 11.15 5.85 7.92
N GLY A 52 11.23 6.33 9.17
CA GLY A 52 12.42 6.98 9.71
C GLY A 52 12.62 8.41 9.20
N SER A 53 11.58 9.03 8.63
CA SER A 53 11.59 10.40 8.15
C SER A 53 10.75 11.32 9.06
N SER A 54 10.71 12.62 8.74
CA SER A 54 9.87 13.63 9.39
C SER A 54 9.36 14.62 8.34
N GLY A 55 8.30 15.37 8.67
CA GLY A 55 7.81 16.45 7.84
C GLY A 55 8.91 17.48 7.56
N ALA A 56 9.62 17.91 8.61
CA ALA A 56 10.73 18.86 8.48
C ALA A 56 11.83 18.35 7.53
N ALA A 57 12.18 17.05 7.61
CA ALA A 57 13.17 16.46 6.70
C ALA A 57 12.66 16.40 5.25
N VAL A 58 11.37 16.10 5.03
CA VAL A 58 10.75 16.10 3.69
C VAL A 58 10.75 17.53 3.11
N GLU A 59 10.43 18.53 3.92
CA GLU A 59 10.46 19.93 3.52
C GLU A 59 11.87 20.37 3.10
N ALA A 60 12.88 20.07 3.93
CA ALA A 60 14.28 20.37 3.63
C ALA A 60 14.79 19.62 2.39
N ALA A 61 14.36 18.37 2.19
CA ALA A 61 14.74 17.59 1.01
C ALA A 61 14.17 18.18 -0.29
N LEU A 62 12.96 18.73 -0.26
CA LEU A 62 12.28 19.26 -1.45
C LEU A 62 12.62 20.71 -1.76
N ARG A 63 12.70 21.58 -0.73
CA ARG A 63 12.81 23.03 -0.93
C ARG A 63 14.03 23.38 -1.75
N GLY A 64 13.81 24.20 -2.77
CA GLY A 64 14.86 24.71 -3.63
C GLY A 64 15.37 23.69 -4.64
N LYS A 65 15.03 22.39 -4.57
CA LYS A 65 15.62 21.37 -5.45
C LYS A 65 14.90 21.22 -6.77
N LYS A 66 15.65 20.91 -7.83
CA LYS A 66 15.12 20.50 -9.14
C LYS A 66 14.70 19.03 -9.13
N VAL A 67 13.54 18.72 -9.69
CA VAL A 67 13.11 17.33 -9.92
C VAL A 67 13.69 16.86 -11.26
N LEU A 68 14.56 15.85 -11.23
CA LEU A 68 15.24 15.33 -12.42
C LEU A 68 14.42 14.25 -13.14
N SER A 69 13.76 13.38 -12.40
CA SER A 69 12.95 12.32 -12.98
C SER A 69 11.91 11.80 -12.00
N ALA A 70 10.92 11.07 -12.54
CA ALA A 70 9.97 10.30 -11.77
C ALA A 70 9.87 8.89 -12.34
N GLY A 71 9.74 7.91 -11.46
CA GLY A 71 9.66 6.50 -11.86
C GLY A 71 8.83 5.67 -10.88
N ARG A 72 8.70 4.38 -11.17
CA ARG A 72 7.95 3.41 -10.35
C ARG A 72 8.61 2.04 -10.33
N GLN A 73 8.30 1.29 -9.28
CA GLN A 73 8.52 -0.14 -9.17
C GLN A 73 7.33 -0.74 -8.41
N GLY A 74 6.47 -1.43 -9.14
CA GLY A 74 5.20 -1.92 -8.63
C GLY A 74 4.32 -0.80 -8.07
N LYS A 75 4.06 -0.86 -6.76
CA LYS A 75 3.21 0.12 -6.05
C LYS A 75 3.99 1.27 -5.40
N PHE A 76 5.30 1.28 -5.56
CA PHE A 76 6.13 2.40 -5.18
C PHE A 76 6.38 3.30 -6.39
N PHE A 77 6.52 4.59 -6.12
CA PHE A 77 6.94 5.60 -7.08
C PHE A 77 7.93 6.55 -6.41
N TRP A 78 8.64 7.33 -7.19
CA TRP A 78 9.61 8.28 -6.65
C TRP A 78 9.70 9.56 -7.47
N MET A 79 10.23 10.60 -6.81
CA MET A 79 10.77 11.80 -7.44
C MET A 79 12.27 11.84 -7.15
N ALA A 80 13.08 11.67 -8.20
CA ALA A 80 14.52 11.86 -8.12
C ALA A 80 14.82 13.36 -8.22
N LEU A 81 15.54 13.87 -7.24
CA LEU A 81 15.94 15.27 -7.13
C LEU A 81 17.37 15.47 -7.65
N GLU A 82 17.78 16.72 -7.88
CA GLU A 82 19.13 17.03 -8.35
C GLU A 82 20.26 16.59 -7.40
N SER A 83 19.92 16.43 -6.11
CA SER A 83 20.79 15.83 -5.11
C SER A 83 19.97 15.03 -4.09
N PRO A 84 20.54 13.96 -3.51
CA PRO A 84 19.88 13.22 -2.44
C PRO A 84 19.58 14.09 -1.21
N PRO A 85 18.64 13.68 -0.35
CA PRO A 85 17.82 12.48 -0.48
C PRO A 85 16.70 12.63 -1.52
N HIS A 86 16.32 11.52 -2.15
CA HIS A 86 15.20 11.42 -3.08
C HIS A 86 13.92 11.00 -2.35
N LEU A 87 12.75 11.39 -2.89
CA LEU A 87 11.47 10.95 -2.32
C LEU A 87 11.05 9.63 -2.96
N VAL A 88 11.02 8.56 -2.17
CA VAL A 88 10.39 7.28 -2.55
C VAL A 88 9.10 7.13 -1.76
N MET A 89 7.99 6.83 -2.44
CA MET A 89 6.65 6.93 -1.87
C MET A 89 5.80 5.70 -2.19
N HIS A 90 4.88 5.39 -1.27
CA HIS A 90 3.85 4.38 -1.43
C HIS A 90 2.50 4.97 -1.03
N LEU A 91 1.48 4.82 -1.86
CA LEU A 91 0.16 5.45 -1.65
C LEU A 91 -0.65 4.84 -0.50
N GLY A 92 -0.32 3.61 -0.10
CA GLY A 92 -1.16 2.89 0.84
C GLY A 92 -2.53 2.62 0.21
N MET A 93 -3.62 2.94 0.92
CA MET A 93 -4.99 2.74 0.41
C MET A 93 -5.66 4.02 -0.07
N THR A 94 -5.32 5.17 0.49
CA THR A 94 -5.97 6.46 0.22
C THR A 94 -5.00 7.60 -0.05
N GLY A 95 -3.70 7.32 -0.03
CA GLY A 95 -2.68 8.28 -0.40
C GLY A 95 -2.83 8.67 -1.86
N TRP A 96 -2.62 9.95 -2.16
CA TRP A 96 -2.67 10.46 -3.51
C TRP A 96 -1.89 11.76 -3.64
N LEU A 97 -1.31 11.98 -4.83
CA LEU A 97 -0.66 13.24 -5.19
C LEU A 97 -1.57 14.04 -6.15
N HIS A 98 -1.98 15.22 -5.70
CA HIS A 98 -2.80 16.16 -6.46
C HIS A 98 -1.91 17.19 -7.12
N ILE A 99 -2.27 17.60 -8.33
CA ILE A 99 -1.68 18.76 -9.00
C ILE A 99 -2.84 19.71 -9.28
N ARG A 100 -2.72 20.97 -8.84
CA ARG A 100 -3.79 21.96 -8.95
C ARG A 100 -4.14 22.19 -10.43
N GLY A 101 -5.44 22.21 -10.75
CA GLY A 101 -5.94 22.31 -12.11
C GLY A 101 -5.85 21.01 -12.95
N GLN A 102 -5.29 19.94 -12.39
CA GLN A 102 -5.19 18.64 -13.06
C GLN A 102 -6.04 17.61 -12.34
N ARG A 103 -6.80 16.81 -13.10
CA ARG A 103 -7.56 15.69 -12.54
C ARG A 103 -6.67 14.48 -12.34
N THR A 104 -5.74 14.56 -11.38
CA THR A 104 -4.82 13.44 -11.12
C THR A 104 -5.51 12.28 -10.43
N ALA A 105 -6.50 12.53 -9.56
CA ALA A 105 -7.21 11.50 -8.80
C ALA A 105 -8.55 11.09 -9.43
N TYR A 106 -8.87 9.79 -9.35
CA TYR A 106 -10.20 9.25 -9.67
C TYR A 106 -10.82 8.51 -8.48
N SER A 107 -10.40 8.83 -7.26
CA SER A 107 -10.97 8.18 -6.08
C SER A 107 -12.41 8.65 -5.85
N SER A 108 -13.23 7.74 -5.31
CA SER A 108 -14.62 8.02 -4.92
C SER A 108 -14.76 9.15 -3.89
N TYR A 109 -13.68 9.54 -3.22
CA TYR A 109 -13.64 10.68 -2.31
C TYR A 109 -13.84 12.00 -3.05
N TYR A 110 -13.15 12.22 -4.16
CA TYR A 110 -13.20 13.49 -4.91
C TYR A 110 -14.56 13.75 -5.58
N LYS A 111 -15.32 12.70 -5.89
CA LYS A 111 -16.68 12.82 -6.44
C LYS A 111 -17.70 13.36 -5.43
N LYS A 112 -17.42 13.20 -4.14
CA LYS A 112 -18.34 13.60 -3.06
C LYS A 112 -18.01 14.98 -2.51
N LEU A 113 -16.89 15.57 -2.92
CA LEU A 113 -16.51 16.91 -2.54
C LEU A 113 -17.35 17.90 -3.35
N LYS A 114 -17.79 18.96 -2.69
CA LYS A 114 -18.42 20.11 -3.33
C LYS A 114 -17.35 20.95 -4.07
N ASP A 115 -17.77 21.79 -5.01
CA ASP A 115 -16.86 22.59 -5.83
C ASP A 115 -15.95 23.50 -4.98
N ASP A 116 -16.45 24.08 -3.91
CA ASP A 116 -15.68 24.88 -2.95
C ASP A 116 -14.58 24.05 -2.27
N GLU A 117 -14.88 22.82 -1.86
CA GLU A 117 -13.89 21.89 -1.30
C GLU A 117 -12.85 21.42 -2.33
N LEU A 118 -13.24 21.35 -3.62
CA LEU A 118 -12.32 21.01 -4.72
C LEU A 118 -11.35 22.16 -5.05
N GLN A 119 -11.78 23.41 -4.87
CA GLN A 119 -10.96 24.60 -5.10
C GLN A 119 -10.04 24.93 -3.91
N ALA A 120 -10.36 24.44 -2.71
CA ALA A 120 -9.55 24.66 -1.51
C ALA A 120 -8.14 24.08 -1.68
N TRP A 121 -7.12 24.90 -1.43
CA TRP A 121 -5.71 24.51 -1.58
C TRP A 121 -4.86 24.99 -0.39
N PRO A 122 -4.00 24.15 0.20
CA PRO A 122 -3.83 22.71 -0.10
C PRO A 122 -5.08 21.88 0.31
N PRO A 123 -5.31 20.71 -0.31
CA PRO A 123 -6.48 19.89 0.01
C PRO A 123 -6.46 19.38 1.45
N ARG A 124 -7.64 19.03 1.98
CA ARG A 124 -7.76 18.39 3.30
C ARG A 124 -6.91 17.12 3.37
N PHE A 125 -6.40 16.84 4.56
CA PHE A 125 -5.51 15.68 4.83
C PHE A 125 -4.16 15.73 4.08
N CYS A 126 -3.75 16.92 3.62
CA CYS A 126 -2.42 17.16 3.09
C CYS A 126 -1.34 16.77 4.10
N LYS A 127 -0.30 16.10 3.60
CA LYS A 127 0.90 15.68 4.33
C LYS A 127 2.08 16.53 3.92
N PHE A 128 2.20 16.85 2.64
CA PHE A 128 3.12 17.87 2.15
C PHE A 128 2.55 18.54 0.91
N HIS A 129 2.90 19.80 0.67
CA HIS A 129 2.63 20.50 -0.58
C HIS A 129 3.88 21.20 -1.09
N VAL A 130 3.95 21.38 -2.40
CA VAL A 130 5.03 22.09 -3.09
C VAL A 130 4.46 23.07 -4.12
N ALA A 131 5.20 24.14 -4.39
CA ALA A 131 5.00 25.00 -5.55
C ALA A 131 6.32 25.12 -6.32
N THR A 132 6.25 25.01 -7.64
CA THR A 132 7.42 25.16 -8.52
C THR A 132 7.75 26.64 -8.76
N ALA A 133 8.97 26.89 -9.24
CA ALA A 133 9.46 28.22 -9.61
C ALA A 133 9.00 28.67 -11.01
N ASP A 134 8.17 27.87 -11.69
CA ASP A 134 7.64 28.20 -13.02
C ASP A 134 6.65 29.38 -12.95
N SER A 135 6.36 29.98 -14.10
CA SER A 135 5.34 31.02 -14.24
C SER A 135 4.31 30.60 -15.30
N PRO A 136 3.07 30.23 -14.91
CA PRO A 136 2.56 30.16 -13.54
C PRO A 136 3.13 28.96 -12.74
N PRO A 137 3.16 29.03 -11.40
CA PRO A 137 3.71 27.95 -10.57
C PRO A 137 2.80 26.72 -10.59
N VAL A 138 3.41 25.55 -10.77
CA VAL A 138 2.71 24.27 -10.59
C VAL A 138 2.62 23.99 -9.10
N GLN A 139 1.39 23.77 -8.60
CA GLN A 139 1.14 23.43 -7.20
C GLN A 139 0.80 21.94 -7.10
N ALA A 140 1.50 21.21 -6.25
CA ALA A 140 1.22 19.79 -5.98
C ALA A 140 1.10 19.50 -4.48
N ALA A 141 0.21 18.59 -4.10
CA ALA A 141 -0.04 18.24 -2.70
C ALA A 141 -0.26 16.73 -2.53
N PHE A 142 0.45 16.13 -1.57
CA PHE A 142 0.26 14.73 -1.20
C PHE A 142 -0.69 14.62 -0.04
N THR A 143 -1.80 13.90 -0.19
CA THR A 143 -2.83 13.72 0.83
C THR A 143 -2.94 12.27 1.22
N ASP A 144 -3.29 11.98 2.47
CA ASP A 144 -3.71 10.63 2.85
C ASP A 144 -4.64 10.63 4.06
N VAL A 145 -5.91 10.27 3.83
CA VAL A 145 -6.96 10.24 4.84
C VAL A 145 -6.69 9.16 5.90
N ARG A 146 -6.26 7.97 5.48
CA ARG A 146 -6.10 6.80 6.36
C ARG A 146 -4.70 6.65 6.95
N ARG A 147 -3.76 7.52 6.58
CA ARG A 147 -2.38 7.56 7.10
C ARG A 147 -1.63 6.22 6.91
N PHE A 148 -1.91 5.55 5.80
CA PHE A 148 -1.24 4.31 5.37
C PHE A 148 -0.24 4.51 4.23
N ALA A 149 -0.22 5.69 3.63
CA ALA A 149 0.87 6.11 2.76
C ALA A 149 2.19 6.14 3.52
N ARG A 150 3.28 6.02 2.78
CA ARG A 150 4.65 6.08 3.30
C ARG A 150 5.46 6.99 2.39
N VAL A 151 6.24 7.87 3.01
CA VAL A 151 7.18 8.75 2.30
C VAL A 151 8.56 8.52 2.91
N TYR A 152 9.46 7.98 2.09
CA TYR A 152 10.84 7.68 2.45
C TYR A 152 11.74 8.75 1.83
N LEU A 153 12.74 9.17 2.58
CA LEU A 153 13.89 9.92 2.07
C LEU A 153 15.01 8.92 1.86
N VAL A 154 15.48 8.79 0.62
CA VAL A 154 16.46 7.78 0.23
C VAL A 154 17.71 8.48 -0.30
N ASP A 155 18.82 8.29 0.39
CA ASP A 155 20.13 8.74 -0.04
C ASP A 155 20.74 7.80 -1.10
N GLY A 156 21.71 8.30 -1.86
CA GLY A 156 22.37 7.56 -2.94
C GLY A 156 22.06 8.13 -4.33
N ALA A 157 22.64 7.53 -5.37
CA ALA A 157 22.43 7.96 -6.74
C ALA A 157 21.01 7.59 -7.23
N ALA A 158 20.39 8.48 -7.99
CA ALA A 158 19.06 8.26 -8.56
C ALA A 158 18.96 6.96 -9.40
N SER A 159 20.05 6.60 -10.09
CA SER A 159 20.17 5.36 -10.88
C SER A 159 20.11 4.09 -10.04
N ASP A 160 20.41 4.17 -8.74
CA ASP A 160 20.47 3.03 -7.84
C ASP A 160 19.24 2.89 -6.94
N LEU A 161 18.25 3.79 -7.04
CA LEU A 161 17.05 3.78 -6.20
C LEU A 161 16.39 2.40 -6.08
N ARG A 162 16.33 1.64 -7.19
CA ARG A 162 15.72 0.30 -7.23
C ARG A 162 16.52 -0.78 -6.49
N ARG A 163 17.81 -0.54 -6.24
CA ARG A 163 18.71 -1.38 -5.45
C ARG A 163 18.74 -0.99 -3.97
N LEU A 164 18.13 0.14 -3.61
CA LEU A 164 18.12 0.69 -2.25
C LEU A 164 16.79 0.41 -1.54
N TRP A 165 16.83 0.30 -0.21
CA TRP A 165 15.61 0.22 0.59
C TRP A 165 14.79 1.51 0.44
N PRO A 166 13.45 1.46 0.24
CA PRO A 166 12.53 0.32 0.38
C PRO A 166 12.18 -0.45 -0.91
N LEU A 167 12.89 -0.18 -2.00
CA LEU A 167 12.68 -0.81 -3.32
C LEU A 167 13.46 -2.11 -3.48
N ALA A 168 14.59 -2.24 -2.80
CA ALA A 168 15.39 -3.46 -2.75
C ALA A 168 14.55 -4.69 -2.36
N GLY A 169 14.79 -5.82 -3.05
CA GLY A 169 14.12 -7.09 -2.75
C GLY A 169 12.64 -7.18 -3.20
N ARG A 170 12.14 -6.20 -3.97
CA ARG A 170 10.84 -6.30 -4.65
C ARG A 170 10.98 -7.12 -5.92
N GLY A 171 9.93 -7.88 -6.25
CA GLY A 171 9.87 -8.64 -7.49
C GLY A 171 9.81 -7.74 -8.73
N PRO A 172 10.05 -8.29 -9.93
CA PRO A 172 9.93 -7.55 -11.19
C PRO A 172 8.55 -6.91 -11.34
N ASP A 173 8.56 -5.71 -11.91
CA ASP A 173 7.38 -5.00 -12.36
C ASP A 173 6.98 -5.51 -13.76
N PRO A 174 5.73 -5.96 -13.96
CA PRO A 174 5.33 -6.66 -15.18
C PRO A 174 5.35 -5.79 -16.45
N LEU A 175 5.52 -4.47 -16.31
CA LEU A 175 5.53 -3.53 -17.42
C LEU A 175 6.85 -2.76 -17.56
N VAL A 176 7.61 -2.58 -16.48
CA VAL A 176 8.92 -1.89 -16.51
C VAL A 176 10.05 -2.88 -16.71
N ASP A 177 9.97 -4.07 -16.11
CA ASP A 177 11.03 -5.07 -16.12
C ASP A 177 10.77 -6.17 -17.15
N THR A 178 10.34 -5.82 -18.36
CA THR A 178 9.96 -6.81 -19.39
C THR A 178 11.10 -7.76 -19.78
N HIS A 179 12.35 -7.36 -19.54
CA HIS A 179 13.54 -8.20 -19.73
C HIS A 179 13.70 -9.28 -18.64
N LEU A 180 13.14 -9.06 -17.44
CA LEU A 180 13.12 -10.05 -16.33
C LEU A 180 11.79 -10.78 -16.25
N PHE A 181 10.68 -10.08 -16.49
CA PHE A 181 9.32 -10.59 -16.44
C PHE A 181 8.96 -11.28 -17.77
N THR A 182 9.60 -12.43 -18.03
CA THR A 182 9.39 -13.26 -19.22
C THR A 182 8.44 -14.42 -18.93
N PRO A 183 7.80 -15.03 -19.95
CA PRO A 183 7.00 -16.24 -19.75
C PRO A 183 7.77 -17.36 -19.05
N GLN A 184 9.03 -17.57 -19.45
CA GLN A 184 9.90 -18.62 -18.90
C GLN A 184 10.19 -18.38 -17.42
N TRP A 185 10.55 -17.14 -17.05
CA TRP A 185 10.75 -16.75 -15.67
C TRP A 185 9.46 -16.94 -14.85
N PHE A 186 8.32 -16.52 -15.41
CA PHE A 186 7.03 -16.58 -14.73
C PHE A 186 6.60 -18.02 -14.41
N CYS A 187 6.71 -18.93 -15.39
CA CYS A 187 6.42 -20.36 -15.19
C CYS A 187 7.35 -20.98 -14.13
N ALA A 188 8.66 -20.71 -14.21
CA ALA A 188 9.62 -21.21 -13.23
C ALA A 188 9.33 -20.68 -11.81
N ALA A 189 9.03 -19.39 -11.68
CA ALA A 189 8.75 -18.74 -10.39
C ALA A 189 7.42 -19.21 -9.77
N LEU A 190 6.42 -19.58 -10.57
CA LEU A 190 5.19 -20.23 -10.10
C LEU A 190 5.48 -21.62 -9.52
N ARG A 191 6.25 -22.46 -10.23
CA ARG A 191 6.60 -23.83 -9.77
C ARG A 191 7.48 -23.86 -8.53
N ALA A 192 8.33 -22.86 -8.36
CA ALA A 192 9.26 -22.78 -7.23
C ALA A 192 8.59 -22.61 -5.85
N ARG A 193 7.28 -22.34 -5.79
CA ARG A 193 6.58 -22.12 -4.53
C ARG A 193 5.24 -22.85 -4.48
N ARG A 194 4.86 -23.31 -3.29
CA ARG A 194 3.57 -23.95 -3.02
C ARG A 194 2.69 -23.02 -2.17
N LEU A 195 1.91 -22.18 -2.84
CA LEU A 195 0.89 -21.33 -2.22
C LEU A 195 -0.27 -21.10 -3.20
N PRO A 196 -1.46 -20.70 -2.72
CA PRO A 196 -2.53 -20.27 -3.59
C PRO A 196 -2.06 -19.22 -4.60
N VAL A 197 -2.37 -19.42 -5.89
CA VAL A 197 -1.88 -18.58 -7.00
C VAL A 197 -2.24 -17.12 -6.81
N LYS A 198 -3.41 -16.80 -6.23
CA LYS A 198 -3.71 -15.42 -5.90
C LYS A 198 -2.77 -14.85 -4.85
N ALA A 199 -2.44 -15.61 -3.81
CA ALA A 199 -1.48 -15.18 -2.80
C ALA A 199 -0.07 -15.00 -3.40
N TRP A 200 0.30 -15.83 -4.37
CA TRP A 200 1.53 -15.68 -5.16
C TRP A 200 1.55 -14.35 -5.92
N LEU A 201 0.49 -14.03 -6.68
CA LEU A 201 0.37 -12.78 -7.44
C LEU A 201 0.39 -11.54 -6.55
N LEU A 202 -0.14 -11.63 -5.33
CA LEU A 202 -0.16 -10.51 -4.37
C LEU A 202 1.18 -10.29 -3.65
N ASN A 203 2.12 -11.24 -3.75
CA ASN A 203 3.39 -11.15 -3.06
C ASN A 203 4.34 -10.18 -3.79
N GLN A 204 4.53 -9.00 -3.21
CA GLN A 204 5.36 -7.92 -3.79
C GLN A 204 6.86 -8.24 -3.87
N GLN A 205 7.34 -9.30 -3.21
CA GLN A 205 8.71 -9.81 -3.37
C GLN A 205 8.85 -10.77 -4.56
N ILE A 206 7.75 -11.34 -5.04
CA ILE A 206 7.72 -12.21 -6.23
C ILE A 206 7.39 -11.39 -7.47
N VAL A 207 6.27 -10.67 -7.47
CA VAL A 207 5.86 -9.78 -8.55
C VAL A 207 5.38 -8.48 -7.93
N SER A 208 5.93 -7.34 -8.37
CA SER A 208 5.56 -6.05 -7.82
C SER A 208 4.41 -5.41 -8.61
N GLY A 209 3.55 -4.64 -7.94
CA GLY A 209 2.51 -3.85 -8.60
C GLY A 209 1.13 -4.51 -8.62
N ILE A 210 1.06 -5.84 -8.69
CA ILE A 210 -0.23 -6.56 -8.69
C ILE A 210 -0.88 -6.46 -7.31
N GLY A 211 -2.12 -5.99 -7.25
CA GLY A 211 -2.95 -6.01 -6.06
C GLY A 211 -4.22 -6.84 -6.27
N ASN A 212 -5.23 -6.54 -5.48
CA ASN A 212 -6.38 -7.43 -5.34
C ASN A 212 -7.25 -7.47 -6.58
N TRP A 213 -7.47 -6.34 -7.24
CA TRP A 213 -8.32 -6.33 -8.42
C TRP A 213 -7.57 -6.82 -9.66
N VAL A 214 -6.29 -6.47 -9.82
CA VAL A 214 -5.48 -6.96 -10.95
C VAL A 214 -5.31 -8.48 -10.85
N ALA A 215 -5.11 -9.03 -9.66
CA ALA A 215 -5.00 -10.48 -9.48
C ALA A 215 -6.32 -11.20 -9.82
N ASP A 216 -7.47 -10.71 -9.33
CA ASP A 216 -8.77 -11.30 -9.65
C ASP A 216 -9.03 -11.26 -11.17
N GLU A 217 -8.75 -10.13 -11.82
CA GLU A 217 -8.93 -9.93 -13.26
C GLU A 217 -8.02 -10.86 -14.08
N ALA A 218 -6.74 -10.94 -13.75
CA ALA A 218 -5.78 -11.80 -14.45
C ALA A 218 -6.15 -13.30 -14.32
N LEU A 219 -6.55 -13.73 -13.12
CA LEU A 219 -6.98 -15.11 -12.88
C LEU A 219 -8.28 -15.44 -13.62
N PHE A 220 -9.20 -14.47 -13.72
CA PHE A 220 -10.42 -14.60 -14.49
C PHE A 220 -10.13 -14.80 -15.99
N HIS A 221 -9.29 -13.95 -16.57
CA HIS A 221 -8.87 -14.09 -17.97
C HIS A 221 -8.13 -15.41 -18.23
N ALA A 222 -7.31 -15.87 -17.28
CA ALA A 222 -6.58 -17.13 -17.37
C ALA A 222 -7.44 -18.36 -17.05
N ARG A 223 -8.69 -18.18 -16.58
CA ARG A 223 -9.60 -19.25 -16.14
C ARG A 223 -9.04 -20.12 -14.99
N ILE A 224 -8.23 -19.53 -14.12
CA ILE A 224 -7.60 -20.24 -13.00
C ILE A 224 -8.34 -19.90 -11.71
N HIS A 225 -8.68 -20.92 -10.92
CA HIS A 225 -9.29 -20.72 -9.60
C HIS A 225 -8.30 -20.04 -8.64
N PRO A 226 -8.69 -19.01 -7.86
CA PRO A 226 -7.76 -18.23 -7.03
C PRO A 226 -7.04 -19.04 -5.93
N GLU A 227 -7.60 -20.19 -5.54
CA GLU A 227 -7.00 -21.12 -4.57
C GLU A 227 -6.15 -22.22 -5.20
N GLU A 228 -6.02 -22.27 -6.53
CA GLU A 228 -5.17 -23.24 -7.21
C GLU A 228 -3.73 -23.10 -6.71
N GLN A 229 -3.03 -24.21 -6.47
CA GLN A 229 -1.66 -24.14 -5.96
C GLN A 229 -0.72 -23.72 -7.09
N SER A 230 0.11 -22.71 -6.86
CA SER A 230 0.98 -22.14 -7.91
C SER A 230 1.88 -23.17 -8.59
N ASN A 231 2.33 -24.19 -7.87
CA ASN A 231 3.18 -25.26 -8.40
C ASN A 231 2.43 -26.39 -9.12
N LEU A 232 1.10 -26.40 -9.07
CA LEU A 232 0.26 -27.38 -9.77
C LEU A 232 -0.32 -26.82 -11.09
N ILE A 233 -0.08 -25.54 -11.37
CA ILE A 233 -0.49 -24.92 -12.63
C ILE A 233 0.43 -25.44 -13.73
N ASP A 234 -0.15 -26.06 -14.75
CA ASP A 234 0.58 -26.54 -15.92
C ASP A 234 1.14 -25.39 -16.78
N ASP A 235 2.04 -25.74 -17.71
CA ASP A 235 2.79 -24.78 -18.52
C ASP A 235 1.88 -23.90 -19.39
N ALA A 236 0.82 -24.49 -19.94
CA ALA A 236 -0.13 -23.79 -20.79
C ALA A 236 -0.95 -22.78 -19.98
N ALA A 237 -1.46 -23.18 -18.82
CA ALA A 237 -2.19 -22.32 -17.90
C ALA A 237 -1.29 -21.24 -17.29
N ALA A 238 -0.03 -21.55 -16.97
CA ALA A 238 0.95 -20.59 -16.47
C ALA A 238 1.27 -19.53 -17.53
N GLN A 239 1.44 -19.94 -18.80
CA GLN A 239 1.63 -19.02 -19.92
C GLN A 239 0.37 -18.16 -20.18
N ALA A 240 -0.83 -18.76 -20.12
CA ALA A 240 -2.08 -18.01 -20.21
C ALA A 240 -2.20 -16.96 -19.08
N LEU A 241 -1.82 -17.32 -17.85
CA LEU A 241 -1.80 -16.39 -16.73
C LEU A 241 -0.78 -15.26 -16.91
N TYR A 242 0.42 -15.56 -17.41
CA TYR A 242 1.41 -14.54 -17.77
C TYR A 242 0.81 -13.52 -18.75
N HIS A 243 0.23 -14.01 -19.85
CA HIS A 243 -0.37 -13.14 -20.86
C HIS A 243 -1.55 -12.34 -20.31
N ALA A 244 -2.39 -12.94 -19.45
CA ALA A 244 -3.48 -12.25 -18.77
C ALA A 244 -2.97 -11.12 -17.85
N VAL A 245 -1.92 -11.37 -17.05
CA VAL A 245 -1.29 -10.36 -16.19
C VAL A 245 -0.78 -9.19 -17.05
N CYS A 246 -0.05 -9.48 -18.12
CA CYS A 246 0.45 -8.44 -19.03
C CYS A 246 -0.68 -7.65 -19.70
N TYR A 247 -1.72 -8.34 -20.17
CA TYR A 247 -2.89 -7.72 -20.81
C TYR A 247 -3.62 -6.76 -19.85
N VAL A 248 -3.96 -7.22 -18.65
CA VAL A 248 -4.67 -6.41 -17.65
C VAL A 248 -3.83 -5.21 -17.23
N CYS A 249 -2.56 -5.43 -16.86
CA CYS A 249 -1.67 -4.34 -16.45
C CYS A 249 -1.48 -3.31 -17.57
N ARG A 250 -1.19 -3.75 -18.80
CA ARG A 250 -0.93 -2.86 -19.93
C ARG A 250 -2.18 -2.04 -20.28
N THR A 251 -3.34 -2.69 -20.34
CA THR A 251 -4.61 -2.03 -20.65
C THR A 251 -4.95 -0.98 -19.59
N ALA A 252 -4.85 -1.33 -18.32
CA ALA A 252 -5.15 -0.41 -17.23
C ALA A 252 -4.18 0.77 -17.18
N VAL A 253 -2.88 0.55 -17.43
CA VAL A 253 -1.89 1.64 -17.52
C VAL A 253 -2.10 2.52 -18.75
N ALA A 254 -2.44 1.95 -19.90
CA ALA A 254 -2.74 2.70 -21.12
C ALA A 254 -3.96 3.62 -20.94
N LEU A 255 -4.93 3.20 -20.12
CA LEU A 255 -6.08 4.00 -19.72
C LEU A 255 -5.78 4.91 -18.51
N LEU A 256 -4.52 5.03 -18.09
CA LEU A 256 -4.08 5.82 -16.93
C LEU A 256 -4.88 5.50 -15.66
N GLY A 257 -5.23 4.23 -15.43
CA GLY A 257 -6.04 3.80 -14.29
C GLY A 257 -7.46 4.38 -14.26
N ASP A 258 -7.95 4.93 -15.37
CA ASP A 258 -9.31 5.42 -15.49
C ASP A 258 -10.29 4.25 -15.63
N SER A 259 -10.80 3.77 -14.50
CA SER A 259 -11.61 2.56 -14.49
C SER A 259 -12.97 2.70 -15.16
N ASP A 260 -13.47 3.91 -15.39
CA ASP A 260 -14.71 4.11 -16.16
C ASP A 260 -14.51 3.76 -17.65
N ARG A 261 -13.25 3.65 -18.10
CA ARG A 261 -12.88 3.27 -19.46
C ARG A 261 -12.46 1.81 -19.57
N PHE A 262 -12.46 1.05 -18.47
CA PHE A 262 -12.14 -0.37 -18.51
C PHE A 262 -13.20 -1.13 -19.30
N PRO A 263 -12.81 -2.15 -20.10
CA PRO A 263 -13.76 -2.89 -20.93
C PRO A 263 -14.93 -3.46 -20.13
N ASP A 264 -16.16 -3.35 -20.66
CA ASP A 264 -17.39 -3.72 -19.94
C ASP A 264 -17.42 -5.20 -19.50
N HIS A 265 -16.72 -6.07 -20.22
CA HIS A 265 -16.61 -7.50 -19.94
C HIS A 265 -15.62 -7.84 -18.81
N TRP A 266 -14.84 -6.88 -18.32
CA TRP A 266 -13.90 -7.11 -17.23
C TRP A 266 -14.62 -7.42 -15.92
N LEU A 267 -14.08 -8.38 -15.18
CA LEU A 267 -14.56 -8.76 -13.85
C LEU A 267 -14.59 -7.55 -12.90
N PHE A 268 -13.64 -6.63 -13.08
CA PHE A 268 -13.52 -5.38 -12.35
C PHE A 268 -14.85 -4.63 -12.30
N ASN A 269 -15.63 -4.56 -13.38
CA ASN A 269 -16.85 -3.76 -13.39
C ASN A 269 -17.97 -4.34 -12.51
N HIS A 270 -17.91 -5.64 -12.23
CA HIS A 270 -19.00 -6.42 -11.62
C HIS A 270 -18.66 -6.97 -10.22
N ARG A 271 -17.37 -6.99 -9.82
CA ARG A 271 -16.88 -7.60 -8.57
C ARG A 271 -17.18 -6.88 -7.25
N TRP A 272 -17.89 -5.76 -7.25
CA TRP A 272 -17.97 -4.86 -6.07
C TRP A 272 -19.15 -5.10 -5.12
N SER A 273 -19.98 -6.10 -5.40
CA SER A 273 -21.24 -6.35 -4.68
C SER A 273 -21.18 -7.59 -3.76
N LYS A 274 -20.06 -7.79 -3.04
CA LYS A 274 -19.96 -8.88 -2.07
C LYS A 274 -21.03 -8.72 -0.98
N GLY A 275 -21.81 -9.78 -0.73
CA GLY A 275 -22.87 -9.78 0.29
C GLY A 275 -24.19 -9.16 -0.17
N ALA A 276 -24.36 -8.89 -1.46
CA ALA A 276 -25.65 -8.52 -2.02
C ALA A 276 -26.65 -9.69 -1.95
N LYS A 277 -27.96 -9.37 -1.93
CA LYS A 277 -29.06 -10.36 -1.85
C LYS A 277 -29.04 -11.36 -3.03
N GLN A 278 -28.58 -10.91 -4.20
CA GLN A 278 -28.37 -11.75 -5.37
C GLN A 278 -26.88 -11.74 -5.74
N PRO A 279 -26.31 -12.89 -6.16
CA PRO A 279 -24.93 -12.94 -6.61
C PRO A 279 -24.75 -12.03 -7.83
N PRO A 280 -23.70 -11.20 -7.88
CA PRO A 280 -23.44 -10.39 -9.06
C PRO A 280 -23.15 -11.30 -10.25
N SER A 281 -23.45 -10.83 -11.46
CA SER A 281 -23.21 -11.56 -12.70
C SER A 281 -22.48 -10.70 -13.71
N LEU A 282 -21.79 -11.37 -14.64
CA LEU A 282 -21.16 -10.75 -15.79
C LEU A 282 -22.20 -10.52 -16.90
N PRO A 283 -21.91 -9.64 -17.90
CA PRO A 283 -22.82 -9.40 -19.03
C PRO A 283 -23.15 -10.65 -19.85
N ASN A 284 -22.29 -11.68 -19.80
CA ASN A 284 -22.49 -12.97 -20.45
C ASN A 284 -23.28 -13.99 -19.60
N GLY A 285 -23.83 -13.57 -18.46
CA GLY A 285 -24.69 -14.40 -17.60
C GLY A 285 -23.97 -15.25 -16.55
N HIS A 286 -22.62 -15.31 -16.55
CA HIS A 286 -21.91 -16.05 -15.51
C HIS A 286 -22.05 -15.37 -14.15
N THR A 287 -22.44 -16.14 -13.14
CA THR A 287 -22.53 -15.68 -11.76
C THR A 287 -21.14 -15.58 -11.12
N LEU A 288 -21.00 -14.61 -10.22
CA LEU A 288 -19.77 -14.33 -9.50
C LEU A 288 -19.89 -14.79 -8.05
N SER A 289 -18.81 -15.37 -7.55
CA SER A 289 -18.67 -15.84 -6.17
C SER A 289 -17.47 -15.20 -5.50
N PHE A 290 -17.44 -15.27 -4.17
CA PHE A 290 -16.39 -14.67 -3.37
C PHE A 290 -15.77 -15.71 -2.42
N VAL A 291 -14.45 -15.83 -2.46
CA VAL A 291 -13.66 -16.67 -1.55
C VAL A 291 -12.56 -15.84 -0.89
N THR A 292 -12.12 -16.22 0.30
CA THR A 292 -11.01 -15.54 0.99
C THR A 292 -9.72 -16.32 0.79
N VAL A 293 -8.75 -15.72 0.09
CA VAL A 293 -7.44 -16.32 -0.18
C VAL A 293 -6.35 -15.43 0.41
N GLY A 294 -5.51 -15.98 1.28
CA GLY A 294 -4.45 -15.22 1.95
C GLY A 294 -4.96 -13.99 2.73
N GLY A 295 -6.13 -14.12 3.38
CA GLY A 295 -6.77 -13.02 4.11
C GLY A 295 -7.39 -11.92 3.24
N ARG A 296 -7.43 -12.11 1.91
CA ARG A 296 -8.01 -11.16 0.96
C ARG A 296 -9.21 -11.76 0.24
N THR A 297 -10.26 -10.97 0.06
CA THR A 297 -11.43 -11.37 -0.72
C THR A 297 -11.10 -11.43 -2.20
N SER A 298 -11.46 -12.54 -2.84
CA SER A 298 -11.30 -12.83 -4.26
C SER A 298 -12.67 -12.98 -4.88
N CYS A 299 -12.90 -12.22 -5.95
CA CYS A 299 -14.05 -12.43 -6.82
C CYS A 299 -13.63 -13.36 -7.96
N TYR A 300 -14.47 -14.32 -8.31
CA TYR A 300 -14.21 -15.26 -9.40
C TYR A 300 -15.54 -15.76 -9.98
N ALA A 301 -15.51 -16.34 -11.17
CA ALA A 301 -16.66 -16.96 -11.83
C ALA A 301 -16.57 -18.50 -11.73
N PRO A 302 -17.34 -19.18 -10.87
CA PRO A 302 -17.20 -20.63 -10.64
C PRO A 302 -17.34 -21.48 -11.91
N ALA A 303 -18.22 -21.07 -12.83
CA ALA A 303 -18.43 -21.75 -14.10
C ALA A 303 -17.21 -21.70 -15.04
N LEU A 304 -16.31 -20.74 -14.85
CA LEU A 304 -15.12 -20.55 -15.69
C LEU A 304 -13.82 -20.93 -14.98
N GLN A 305 -13.78 -20.83 -13.65
CA GLN A 305 -12.60 -21.01 -12.83
C GLN A 305 -12.84 -22.17 -11.86
N SER A 306 -12.63 -23.40 -12.34
CA SER A 306 -12.76 -24.61 -11.52
C SER A 306 -11.44 -24.95 -10.82
N LYS A 307 -11.50 -25.41 -9.58
CA LYS A 307 -10.33 -25.90 -8.84
C LYS A 307 -9.98 -27.31 -9.31
N THR A 308 -8.71 -27.55 -9.62
CA THR A 308 -8.27 -28.87 -10.07
C THR A 308 -8.41 -29.86 -8.92
N SER A 309 -9.14 -30.96 -9.13
CA SER A 309 -9.23 -32.01 -8.12
C SER A 309 -7.88 -32.74 -8.00
N PRO A 310 -7.43 -33.10 -6.79
CA PRO A 310 -6.15 -33.81 -6.59
C PRO A 310 -6.02 -35.11 -7.39
N ALA A 311 -7.14 -35.75 -7.75
CA ALA A 311 -7.19 -36.97 -8.54
C ALA A 311 -6.82 -36.79 -10.04
N ARG A 312 -6.62 -35.55 -10.52
CA ARG A 312 -6.36 -35.23 -11.93
C ARG A 312 -4.91 -34.77 -12.19
N LEU A 313 -4.01 -34.93 -11.21
CA LEU A 313 -2.60 -34.59 -11.36
C LEU A 313 -1.85 -35.67 -12.16
N PRO A 314 -1.08 -35.32 -13.21
CA PRO A 314 -0.18 -36.26 -13.88
C PRO A 314 0.89 -36.80 -12.90
N PRO A 315 1.34 -38.05 -13.04
CA PRO A 315 2.27 -38.68 -12.09
C PRO A 315 3.66 -38.01 -11.94
N ASP A 316 4.10 -37.17 -12.88
CA ASP A 316 5.52 -36.83 -13.04
C ASP A 316 5.88 -35.34 -12.87
N CYS A 317 5.18 -34.59 -12.02
CA CYS A 317 5.64 -33.25 -11.61
C CYS A 317 6.67 -33.33 -10.48
N HIS A 318 7.80 -34.00 -10.73
CA HIS A 318 8.97 -33.95 -9.86
C HIS A 318 9.76 -32.65 -10.10
N SER A 319 10.05 -31.96 -9.00
CA SER A 319 10.73 -30.67 -8.94
C SER A 319 12.12 -30.70 -9.60
N GLN A 320 12.29 -29.98 -10.71
CA GLN A 320 13.60 -29.53 -11.17
C GLN A 320 14.08 -28.35 -10.30
N PRO A 321 15.37 -28.27 -9.93
CA PRO A 321 15.88 -27.18 -9.10
C PRO A 321 15.70 -25.83 -9.81
N ALA A 322 15.26 -24.83 -9.06
CA ALA A 322 15.05 -23.48 -9.55
C ALA A 322 16.36 -22.87 -10.10
N PRO A 323 16.31 -22.00 -11.13
CA PRO A 323 17.45 -21.18 -11.49
C PRO A 323 17.86 -20.31 -10.29
N ASN A 324 19.17 -20.16 -10.08
CA ASN A 324 19.78 -19.43 -8.96
C ASN A 324 19.17 -18.03 -8.78
N LEU A 325 18.16 -17.94 -7.92
CA LEU A 325 17.66 -16.69 -7.38
C LEU A 325 18.62 -16.25 -6.25
N PRO A 326 18.97 -14.97 -6.15
CA PRO A 326 19.82 -14.50 -5.06
C PRO A 326 19.16 -14.82 -3.71
N PRO A 327 19.93 -15.30 -2.71
CA PRO A 327 19.38 -15.66 -1.42
C PRO A 327 18.73 -14.44 -0.78
N GLY A 328 17.45 -14.60 -0.39
CA GLY A 328 16.75 -13.60 0.40
C GLY A 328 17.19 -13.71 1.85
N ASP A 329 18.02 -12.78 2.30
CA ASP A 329 18.29 -12.61 3.73
C ASP A 329 17.00 -12.18 4.45
N GLY A 330 16.36 -13.16 5.10
CA GLY A 330 15.29 -12.94 6.08
C GLY A 330 15.88 -12.54 7.43
N PRO A 331 15.23 -11.64 8.20
CA PRO A 331 15.83 -11.05 9.37
C PRO A 331 15.63 -11.93 10.61
N HIS A 332 16.61 -12.75 10.93
CA HIS A 332 16.80 -13.26 12.29
C HIS A 332 18.27 -13.18 12.68
N ALA A 333 18.76 -11.96 12.89
CA ALA A 333 19.97 -11.72 13.66
C ALA A 333 19.76 -10.50 14.54
N LYS A 334 19.58 -10.73 15.85
CA LYS A 334 19.72 -9.68 16.88
C LYS A 334 21.15 -9.16 16.81
N ARG A 335 21.40 -8.06 16.11
CA ARG A 335 22.68 -7.34 16.20
C ARG A 335 22.56 -6.23 17.23
N ARG A 336 23.30 -6.42 18.31
CA ARG A 336 23.56 -5.43 19.35
C ARG A 336 24.30 -4.25 18.72
N PHE A 337 23.88 -3.04 19.08
CA PHE A 337 24.58 -1.81 18.75
C PHE A 337 25.96 -1.83 19.38
N ALA A 338 27.00 -1.68 18.55
CA ALA A 338 28.34 -1.32 18.99
C ALA A 338 28.52 0.17 18.69
N THR A 339 28.68 0.95 19.75
CA THR A 339 29.11 2.34 19.75
C THR A 339 30.58 2.41 19.33
N HIS A 340 30.90 3.24 18.33
CA HIS A 340 32.27 3.69 18.12
C HIS A 340 32.68 4.67 19.23
N PRO A 341 33.91 4.61 19.72
CA PRO A 341 34.63 5.80 20.11
C PRO A 341 35.82 6.04 19.17
N ALA A 342 36.12 7.32 19.01
CA ALA A 342 37.24 7.88 18.30
C ALA A 342 38.54 7.80 19.13
N SER A 343 39.63 8.17 18.45
CA SER A 343 40.99 8.46 18.92
C SER A 343 41.94 7.27 19.11
N MET A 344 42.92 7.22 18.21
CA MET A 344 44.23 6.60 18.40
C MET A 344 45.14 7.63 19.06
N ASP A 345 45.78 7.25 20.16
CA ASP A 345 47.18 7.57 20.47
C ASP A 345 47.71 6.50 21.45
N PRO A 346 49.00 6.14 21.41
CA PRO A 346 49.53 4.94 22.05
C PRO A 346 50.21 5.26 23.39
N GLU A 347 50.23 4.28 24.31
CA GLU A 347 51.44 3.79 25.01
C GLU A 347 51.15 3.08 26.35
N SER A 348 51.87 1.97 26.52
CA SER A 348 52.43 1.43 27.77
C SER A 348 51.57 0.58 28.74
N HIS A 349 51.95 -0.70 28.76
CA HIS A 349 52.37 -1.52 29.90
C HIS A 349 51.42 -1.97 31.04
N ASP A 350 51.34 -3.31 31.09
CA ASP A 350 51.47 -4.20 32.24
C ASP A 350 50.34 -4.39 33.27
N ALA A 351 49.75 -5.60 33.16
CA ALA A 351 49.68 -6.64 34.18
C ALA A 351 49.04 -6.34 35.56
N CYS A 352 48.03 -7.16 35.91
CA CYS A 352 48.22 -8.37 36.75
C CYS A 352 47.09 -8.60 37.79
N LYS A 353 46.64 -9.86 37.81
CA LYS A 353 46.19 -10.69 38.95
C LYS A 353 44.86 -10.43 39.68
N GLN A 354 43.98 -11.42 39.43
CA GLN A 354 43.07 -12.13 40.33
C GLN A 354 43.40 -12.08 41.84
N ALA A 355 42.38 -11.99 42.71
CA ALA A 355 41.89 -13.13 43.51
C ALA A 355 40.91 -12.74 44.66
N LYS A 356 39.92 -13.63 44.84
CA LYS A 356 39.27 -14.11 46.09
C LYS A 356 38.27 -13.23 46.87
N ARG A 357 37.07 -13.82 47.03
CA ARG A 357 36.03 -13.55 48.05
C ARG A 357 36.49 -14.02 49.44
N PRO A 358 35.80 -13.62 50.53
CA PRO A 358 34.77 -14.50 51.09
C PRO A 358 33.49 -13.78 51.60
N ALA A 359 32.54 -14.59 52.04
CA ALA A 359 31.17 -14.28 52.46
C ALA A 359 31.04 -13.96 53.97
N VAL A 360 29.87 -13.42 54.37
CA VAL A 360 28.97 -13.85 55.48
C VAL A 360 28.15 -12.65 56.00
N GLY A 361 26.85 -12.85 56.23
CA GLY A 361 26.00 -12.00 57.07
C GLY A 361 24.56 -11.82 56.58
N GLU A 362 23.64 -12.58 57.16
CA GLU A 362 22.19 -12.64 56.84
C GLU A 362 21.36 -11.73 57.80
N PRO A 363 20.01 -11.76 57.79
CA PRO A 363 19.09 -10.69 57.36
C PRO A 363 18.44 -9.90 58.53
N LEU A 364 17.55 -8.91 58.26
CA LEU A 364 16.39 -8.55 59.12
C LEU A 364 15.47 -7.46 58.51
N HIS A 365 14.16 -7.72 58.59
CA HIS A 365 12.96 -6.87 58.72
C HIS A 365 12.51 -5.78 57.71
N ALA A 366 11.25 -5.97 57.29
CA ALA A 366 10.32 -4.98 56.75
C ALA A 366 9.71 -4.05 57.83
N PRO A 367 9.12 -2.92 57.42
CA PRO A 367 7.86 -2.49 58.02
C PRO A 367 6.79 -2.03 57.01
N SER A 368 5.55 -2.01 57.52
CA SER A 368 4.28 -1.71 56.88
C SER A 368 3.76 -0.30 57.22
N ARG A 369 2.89 0.26 56.34
CA ARG A 369 1.68 1.11 56.56
C ARG A 369 1.41 1.93 55.28
N SER A 370 0.32 1.72 54.54
CA SER A 370 -1.10 2.06 54.80
C SER A 370 -1.41 3.57 54.76
N SER A 371 -2.00 4.06 53.66
CA SER A 371 -3.36 4.66 53.65
C SER A 371 -3.73 5.28 52.28
N ARG A 372 -4.83 4.83 51.66
CA ARG A 372 -5.96 5.71 51.30
C ARG A 372 -7.17 4.91 50.81
N ARG A 373 -8.33 5.45 51.20
CA ARG A 373 -9.66 4.85 51.32
C ARG A 373 -10.41 4.63 50.00
N THR A 374 -11.35 3.70 50.15
CA THR A 374 -12.43 3.18 49.32
C THR A 374 -13.55 4.17 48.95
N ARG A 375 -14.20 3.90 47.81
CA ARG A 375 -15.59 4.30 47.43
C ARG A 375 -16.62 3.44 48.20
N PRO A 376 -17.89 3.87 48.40
CA PRO A 376 -18.97 3.39 47.50
C PRO A 376 -20.24 4.28 47.34
N SER A 377 -20.98 4.01 46.25
CA SER A 377 -22.45 4.05 45.97
C SER A 377 -23.41 5.19 46.40
N GLN A 378 -24.24 5.58 45.41
CA GLN A 378 -25.52 6.37 45.37
C GLN A 378 -26.61 5.93 46.39
N PRO A 379 -27.71 6.70 46.70
CA PRO A 379 -28.67 7.30 45.75
C PRO A 379 -29.41 8.60 46.17
N ALA A 380 -30.39 8.96 45.33
CA ALA A 380 -31.19 10.18 45.27
C ALA A 380 -32.09 10.51 46.48
N SER A 381 -32.35 11.80 46.69
CA SER A 381 -33.66 12.35 47.09
C SER A 381 -33.74 13.85 46.79
N LYS A 382 -34.83 14.25 46.13
CA LYS A 382 -35.27 15.64 45.94
C LYS A 382 -36.59 15.78 46.70
N THR A 383 -36.70 16.79 47.55
CA THR A 383 -37.97 17.37 48.01
C THR A 383 -37.73 18.83 48.34
N ASP A 384 -38.40 19.73 47.62
CA ASP A 384 -39.17 20.76 48.32
C ASP A 384 -40.40 21.17 47.49
N VAL A 385 -41.44 21.55 48.21
CA VAL A 385 -42.86 21.61 47.84
C VAL A 385 -43.31 23.07 47.81
N SER A 386 -44.19 23.46 46.86
CA SER A 386 -45.43 24.22 47.11
C SER A 386 -46.14 24.58 45.78
N THR A 387 -47.27 23.91 45.50
CA THR A 387 -48.68 24.37 45.59
C THR A 387 -49.21 25.09 44.34
N GLY A 388 -50.23 24.50 43.71
CA GLY A 388 -51.06 25.16 42.69
C GLY A 388 -51.98 24.20 41.94
N ARG A 389 -53.25 24.15 42.33
CA ARG A 389 -54.29 23.16 42.00
C ARG A 389 -55.19 23.67 40.85
N ARG A 390 -55.63 22.81 39.90
CA ARG A 390 -56.97 22.72 39.22
C ARG A 390 -56.84 22.02 37.84
N ARG A 391 -57.39 20.81 37.68
CA ARG A 391 -58.76 20.41 37.21
C ARG A 391 -58.89 20.27 35.67
N SER A 392 -58.93 19.01 35.24
CA SER A 392 -59.90 18.35 34.33
C SER A 392 -60.50 19.12 33.12
N ALA A 393 -60.41 18.52 31.92
CA ALA A 393 -61.59 18.08 31.14
C ALA A 393 -61.18 17.24 29.92
N ARG A 394 -62.09 16.36 29.52
CA ARG A 394 -62.06 15.34 28.46
C ARG A 394 -62.91 15.81 27.27
N LEU A 395 -62.90 15.01 26.19
CA LEU A 395 -63.80 14.92 25.00
C LEU A 395 -63.11 15.40 23.70
N ARG A 396 -62.73 14.53 22.73
CA ARG A 396 -63.51 13.74 21.71
C ARG A 396 -64.29 14.62 20.72
N PRO A 397 -64.58 14.17 19.47
CA PRO A 397 -64.55 12.80 18.92
C PRO A 397 -63.23 12.37 18.29
#